data_AF-A0A1Q8Q9T2-F1
#
_entry.id   AF-A0A1Q8Q9T2-F1
#
_cell.length_a   1.000
_cell.length_b   1.000
_cell.length_c   1.000
_cell.angle_alpha   90.00
_cell.angle_beta   90.00
_cell.angle_gamma   90.00
#
_symmetry.space_group_name_H-M   'P 1'
#
loop_
_entity.id
_entity.type
_entity.pdbx_description
1 polymer ?
#
loop_
_entity_poly.entity_id
_entity_poly.type
_entity_poly.pdbx_seq_one_letter_code
_entity_poly.pdbx_strand_id
1 'polypeptide(L)'
;MKIKKVLFGLAACSLIGASIQPSSADAANYSDVSYKYWAYEDIKFLSSHKVISGYSDGKFKPGETIKRKDAAVMLMRVIEPVEQVIEDIETTKSTKETNPETKPVPGIPEKPVDPDGISDMTESSPGFKAVKPVVDAGLLSLTEEGAFMPDAPLTRNEMAKALSAAFAFKGTESTSFTDIPANDPYYKAVDAIAYRNITTGYKDGTFRPLENVTRAQFSAFLSRVFQQPLSYEVRSSGNVMETVSTIEEAFERAAQYTNGTIHPTSNKYKQFSQEIASADKTGIKSGVLMYNGMERKTAFTPAFFHHYLSYASPDGREMDMFDTFIVLGRTYDGGELVESPKNDANYADWQAYMDRTFSETGVLQNLNEAAKQKNQHVNVYISIPYPKWNGAFVTMDGREVANDVYARYDIVNWYMSQVEKKWKEFGFTNITFKGYYWMNETVRVQDDGLLLSTISHKIHQKDKFLIYAPHATSTNFQHWKSYGFDAAFLQPNAFRTSVSNKEERLHKAFVNAQMYGTGITIEIDSYGITQAAEGAETFTMYMDFAKRYGLDEKAMIFYQGTNMVERMVTYDSPIFKKWHEELTSTFFSK
;
A
#
# COMPACT_ATOMS: atom_id res chain seq x y z
N MET A 1 -11.82 18.06 -36.91
CA MET A 1 -10.67 17.13 -36.97
C MET A 1 -11.10 15.81 -36.35
N LYS A 2 -10.96 14.67 -37.04
CA LYS A 2 -11.44 13.35 -36.58
C LYS A 2 -10.66 12.91 -35.35
N ILE A 3 -11.34 12.61 -34.24
CA ILE A 3 -10.75 12.02 -33.04
C ILE A 3 -10.23 10.63 -33.43
N LYS A 4 -8.91 10.52 -33.64
CA LYS A 4 -8.26 9.21 -33.59
C LYS A 4 -8.38 8.72 -32.15
N LYS A 5 -8.89 7.51 -31.96
CA LYS A 5 -8.76 6.78 -30.70
C LYS A 5 -7.28 6.77 -30.34
N VAL A 6 -6.90 7.54 -29.31
CA VAL A 6 -5.53 7.53 -28.79
C VAL A 6 -5.39 6.24 -27.99
N LEU A 7 -4.76 5.24 -28.60
CA LEU A 7 -4.11 4.18 -27.85
C LEU A 7 -2.96 4.82 -27.07
N PHE A 8 -2.90 4.59 -25.76
CA PHE A 8 -1.71 4.89 -24.95
C PHE A 8 -0.55 4.01 -25.47
N GLY A 9 0.26 4.56 -26.38
CA GLY A 9 1.51 3.95 -26.82
C GLY A 9 2.62 4.28 -25.84
N LEU A 10 3.34 3.24 -25.40
CA LEU A 10 4.48 3.32 -24.48
C LEU A 10 5.55 4.32 -24.94
N ALA A 11 6.03 5.12 -23.99
CA ALA A 11 7.44 5.50 -23.95
C ALA A 11 8.05 4.82 -22.72
N ALA A 12 8.73 3.69 -22.94
CA ALA A 12 9.61 3.09 -21.95
C ALA A 12 10.78 4.06 -21.72
N CYS A 13 10.69 4.90 -20.69
CA CYS A 13 11.86 5.61 -20.18
C CYS A 13 12.73 4.60 -19.43
N SER A 14 13.68 3.98 -20.13
CA SER A 14 14.86 3.39 -19.50
C SER A 14 15.72 4.51 -18.93
N LEU A 15 15.33 5.06 -17.77
CA LEU A 15 16.16 5.98 -17.01
C LEU A 15 17.15 5.17 -16.18
N ILE A 16 18.40 5.17 -16.64
CA ILE A 16 19.58 4.74 -15.89
C ILE A 16 19.56 5.47 -14.54
N GLY A 17 19.74 4.69 -13.46
CA GLY A 17 19.61 5.13 -12.08
C GLY A 17 20.45 6.36 -11.74
N ALA A 18 19.78 7.51 -11.64
CA ALA A 18 20.15 8.57 -10.74
C ALA A 18 18.94 8.77 -9.82
N SER A 19 19.06 8.30 -8.58
CA SER A 19 18.08 8.58 -7.53
C SER A 19 18.04 10.09 -7.29
N ILE A 20 17.14 10.78 -7.98
CA ILE A 20 16.80 12.16 -7.63
C ILE A 20 16.04 12.05 -6.32
N GLN A 21 16.75 12.16 -5.20
CA GLN A 21 16.11 12.49 -3.94
C GLN A 21 15.39 13.82 -4.16
N PRO A 22 14.08 13.93 -3.90
CA PRO A 22 13.43 15.22 -3.95
C PRO A 22 14.14 16.11 -2.93
N SER A 23 14.64 17.25 -3.41
CA SER A 23 15.19 18.29 -2.55
C SER A 23 14.13 18.68 -1.53
N SER A 24 14.42 18.43 -0.26
CA SER A 24 13.58 18.82 0.87
C SER A 24 13.71 20.34 1.09
N ALA A 25 12.98 21.16 0.34
CA ALA A 25 12.75 22.57 0.65
C ALA A 25 11.72 23.20 -0.31
N ASP A 26 10.48 23.32 0.18
CA ASP A 26 9.37 24.19 -0.23
C ASP A 26 8.02 23.44 -0.32
N ALA A 27 7.63 22.79 0.78
CA ALA A 27 6.21 22.55 1.02
C ALA A 27 5.64 23.84 1.63
N ALA A 28 4.63 24.44 1.02
CA ALA A 28 3.99 25.64 1.56
C ALA A 28 3.28 25.30 2.88
N ASN A 29 3.71 25.92 3.98
CA ASN A 29 2.99 25.89 5.24
C ASN A 29 1.91 26.97 5.22
N TYR A 30 0.65 26.55 5.00
CA TYR A 30 -0.49 27.46 5.02
C TYR A 30 -0.93 27.75 6.45
N SER A 31 -1.11 29.03 6.78
CA SER A 31 -1.44 29.48 8.14
C SER A 31 -2.79 28.97 8.66
N ASP A 32 -3.69 28.55 7.76
CA ASP A 32 -5.03 28.04 8.05
C ASP A 32 -5.18 26.53 7.80
N VAL A 33 -4.07 25.81 7.58
CA VAL A 33 -4.07 24.34 7.45
C VAL A 33 -3.17 23.74 8.52
N SER A 34 -3.79 23.34 9.63
CA SER A 34 -3.11 22.58 10.69
C SER A 34 -2.63 21.22 10.19
N TYR A 35 -1.54 20.69 10.74
CA TYR A 35 -1.08 19.32 10.48
C TYR A 35 -2.12 18.24 10.88
N LYS A 36 -3.09 18.60 11.75
CA LYS A 36 -4.23 17.75 12.12
C LYS A 36 -5.41 17.87 11.17
N TYR A 37 -5.36 18.78 10.19
CA TYR A 37 -6.45 18.95 9.24
C TYR A 37 -6.55 17.70 8.34
N TRP A 38 -7.76 17.21 8.09
CA TRP A 38 -7.98 15.91 7.44
C TRP A 38 -7.34 15.79 6.04
N ALA A 39 -7.22 16.91 5.32
CA ALA A 39 -6.60 16.98 3.99
C ALA A 39 -5.15 17.49 4.02
N TYR A 40 -4.52 17.58 5.20
CA TYR A 40 -3.18 18.18 5.32
C TYR A 40 -2.15 17.51 4.41
N GLU A 41 -2.07 16.18 4.43
CA GLU A 41 -1.10 15.44 3.59
C GLU A 41 -1.42 15.56 2.09
N ASP A 42 -2.70 15.59 1.71
CA ASP A 42 -3.12 15.80 0.31
C ASP A 42 -2.73 17.20 -0.19
N ILE A 43 -2.99 18.22 0.63
CA ILE A 43 -2.65 19.62 0.34
C ILE A 43 -1.13 19.78 0.26
N LYS A 44 -0.40 19.21 1.22
CA LYS A 44 1.06 19.24 1.26
C LYS A 44 1.65 18.55 0.03
N PHE A 45 1.15 17.36 -0.34
CA PHE A 45 1.56 16.61 -1.52
C PHE A 45 1.35 17.41 -2.80
N LEU A 46 0.15 17.95 -3.02
CA LEU A 46 -0.11 18.73 -4.24
C LEU A 46 0.66 20.05 -4.26
N SER A 47 0.90 20.67 -3.10
CA SER A 47 1.68 21.89 -3.00
C SER A 47 3.15 21.64 -3.32
N SER A 48 3.74 20.54 -2.84
CA SER A 48 5.14 20.17 -3.15
C SER A 48 5.34 19.87 -4.63
N HIS A 49 4.28 19.42 -5.32
CA HIS A 49 4.28 19.17 -6.77
C HIS A 49 3.80 20.40 -7.57
N LYS A 50 3.61 21.56 -6.94
CA LYS A 50 3.17 22.82 -7.56
C LYS A 50 1.84 22.73 -8.31
N VAL A 51 1.02 21.73 -7.98
CA VAL A 51 -0.34 21.57 -8.51
C VAL A 51 -1.27 22.62 -7.90
N ILE A 52 -1.13 22.85 -6.59
CA ILE A 52 -1.90 23.86 -5.86
C ILE A 52 -0.98 24.93 -5.27
N SER A 53 -1.57 26.09 -4.98
CA SER A 53 -0.91 27.21 -4.31
C SER A 53 -1.88 27.91 -3.35
N GLY A 54 -1.32 28.57 -2.35
CA GLY A 54 -2.06 29.45 -1.43
C GLY A 54 -2.36 30.82 -2.05
N TYR A 55 -3.10 31.61 -1.29
CA TYR A 55 -3.37 33.02 -1.59
C TYR A 55 -2.22 33.90 -1.10
N SER A 56 -2.20 35.16 -1.55
CA SER A 56 -1.17 36.14 -1.17
C SER A 56 -1.12 36.47 0.32
N ASP A 57 -2.18 36.15 1.07
CA ASP A 57 -2.27 36.29 2.53
C ASP A 57 -1.67 35.10 3.30
N GLY A 58 -1.04 34.14 2.61
CA GLY A 58 -0.44 32.95 3.23
C GLY A 58 -1.46 31.90 3.68
N LYS A 59 -2.71 31.99 3.22
CA LYS A 59 -3.77 31.00 3.50
C LYS A 59 -4.02 30.09 2.30
N PHE A 60 -4.58 28.91 2.56
CA PHE A 60 -5.09 27.99 1.53
C PHE A 60 -6.60 28.06 1.33
N LYS A 61 -7.34 28.46 2.38
CA LYS A 61 -8.79 28.52 2.47
C LYS A 61 -9.45 27.16 2.22
N PRO A 62 -9.15 26.14 3.04
CA PRO A 62 -9.54 24.75 2.76
C PRO A 62 -11.06 24.51 2.75
N GLY A 63 -11.83 25.28 3.51
CA GLY A 63 -13.29 25.15 3.61
C GLY A 63 -14.09 25.94 2.56
N GLU A 64 -13.45 26.82 1.79
CA GLU A 64 -14.12 27.58 0.74
C GLU A 64 -14.45 26.69 -0.46
N THR A 65 -15.59 26.93 -1.11
CA THR A 65 -15.95 26.24 -2.34
C THR A 65 -14.98 26.60 -3.46
N ILE A 66 -14.55 25.59 -4.22
CA ILE A 66 -13.65 25.82 -5.35
C ILE A 66 -14.42 26.42 -6.52
N LYS A 67 -13.87 27.48 -7.12
CA LYS A 67 -14.41 28.08 -8.33
C LYS A 67 -14.06 27.24 -9.55
N ARG A 68 -14.93 27.22 -10.55
CA ARG A 68 -14.71 26.48 -11.81
C ARG A 68 -13.40 26.86 -12.51
N LYS A 69 -13.03 28.15 -12.54
CA LYS A 69 -11.73 28.58 -13.11
C LYS A 69 -10.52 28.05 -12.33
N ASP A 70 -10.62 27.98 -11.01
CA ASP A 70 -9.53 27.50 -10.16
C ASP A 70 -9.37 25.98 -10.31
N ALA A 71 -10.48 25.25 -10.45
CA ALA A 71 -10.47 23.83 -10.79
C ALA A 71 -9.85 23.58 -12.16
N ALA A 72 -10.16 24.40 -13.17
CA ALA A 72 -9.54 24.32 -14.49
C ALA A 72 -8.01 24.55 -14.42
N VAL A 73 -7.55 25.52 -13.64
CA VAL A 73 -6.11 25.74 -13.40
C VAL A 73 -5.45 24.53 -12.76
N MET A 74 -6.06 23.94 -11.74
CA MET A 74 -5.52 22.74 -11.08
C MET A 74 -5.50 21.53 -12.03
N LEU A 75 -6.56 21.32 -12.81
CA LEU A 75 -6.63 20.27 -13.83
C LEU A 75 -5.54 20.49 -14.90
N MET A 76 -5.33 21.72 -15.36
CA MET A 76 -4.30 22.03 -16.35
C MET A 76 -2.89 21.75 -15.87
N ARG A 77 -2.54 22.21 -14.66
CA ARG A 77 -1.24 21.90 -14.04
C ARG A 77 -0.98 20.40 -13.95
N VAL A 78 -2.06 19.64 -13.84
CA VAL A 78 -2.05 18.20 -13.70
C VAL A 78 -1.90 17.48 -15.03
N ILE A 79 -2.64 17.92 -16.06
CA ILE A 79 -2.71 17.27 -17.39
C ILE A 79 -1.68 17.81 -18.38
N GLU A 80 -1.03 18.94 -18.10
CA GLU A 80 0.13 19.41 -18.87
C GLU A 80 1.25 18.34 -18.88
N PRO A 81 1.84 18.08 -20.05
CA PRO A 81 1.90 16.74 -20.65
C PRO A 81 2.71 15.71 -19.87
N VAL A 82 2.16 14.51 -19.82
CA VAL A 82 2.90 13.24 -19.87
C VAL A 82 3.30 13.07 -21.37
N GLU A 83 4.51 13.55 -21.70
CA GLU A 83 5.17 13.95 -23.00
C GLU A 83 4.74 13.34 -24.36
N GLN A 84 4.88 14.02 -25.52
CA GLN A 84 6.10 14.62 -26.13
C GLN A 84 5.96 16.07 -26.63
N VAL A 85 6.93 16.93 -26.30
CA VAL A 85 7.38 18.03 -27.19
C VAL A 85 8.88 17.82 -27.38
N ILE A 86 9.26 17.30 -28.54
CA ILE A 86 10.62 17.44 -29.06
C ILE A 86 10.66 18.81 -29.73
N GLU A 87 11.56 19.65 -29.25
CA GLU A 87 12.14 20.86 -29.86
C GLU A 87 11.18 21.87 -30.51
N ASP A 88 11.00 23.02 -29.86
CA ASP A 88 11.49 24.30 -30.39
C ASP A 88 11.05 25.45 -29.46
N ILE A 89 11.95 25.82 -28.54
CA ILE A 89 11.90 27.15 -27.93
C ILE A 89 12.74 28.04 -28.82
N GLU A 90 12.10 28.85 -29.66
CA GLU A 90 12.69 30.13 -30.01
C GLU A 90 11.64 31.18 -30.40
N THR A 91 11.67 32.29 -29.64
CA THR A 91 11.22 33.64 -30.01
C THR A 91 9.69 33.88 -30.04
N THR A 92 9.11 34.97 -29.54
CA THR A 92 9.56 36.37 -29.49
C THR A 92 8.86 37.15 -28.36
N LYS A 93 9.60 38.16 -27.88
CA LYS A 93 9.23 39.20 -26.92
C LYS A 93 8.22 40.22 -27.49
N SER A 94 7.43 40.81 -26.57
CA SER A 94 7.02 42.24 -26.46
C SER A 94 6.49 43.00 -27.68
N THR A 95 5.28 43.58 -27.56
CA THR A 95 5.08 45.05 -27.67
C THR A 95 3.68 45.51 -27.22
N LYS A 96 3.63 46.79 -26.78
CA LYS A 96 2.50 47.59 -26.28
C LYS A 96 1.66 48.22 -27.40
N GLU A 97 0.39 48.50 -27.04
CA GLU A 97 -0.51 49.63 -27.40
C GLU A 97 -0.62 50.14 -28.85
N THR A 98 -1.87 50.24 -29.35
CA THR A 98 -2.58 51.53 -29.59
C THR A 98 -4.00 51.29 -30.11
N ASN A 99 -4.93 52.15 -29.69
CA ASN A 99 -6.32 52.26 -30.16
C ASN A 99 -6.41 53.31 -31.29
N PRO A 100 -7.40 53.27 -32.19
CA PRO A 100 -8.36 54.39 -32.19
C PRO A 100 -9.83 54.03 -32.48
N GLU A 101 -10.69 54.90 -31.99
CA GLU A 101 -12.16 54.89 -31.99
C GLU A 101 -12.83 54.91 -33.38
N THR A 102 -14.03 54.32 -33.47
CA THR A 102 -15.16 54.86 -34.27
C THR A 102 -16.52 54.56 -33.59
N LYS A 103 -17.46 55.50 -33.71
CA LYS A 103 -18.78 55.60 -33.03
C LYS A 103 -19.93 54.87 -33.78
N PRO A 104 -21.15 54.72 -33.18
CA PRO A 104 -21.95 53.50 -33.26
C PRO A 104 -23.11 53.53 -34.28
N VAL A 105 -23.59 52.33 -34.66
CA VAL A 105 -24.90 52.09 -35.30
C VAL A 105 -25.74 51.21 -34.36
N PRO A 106 -27.03 51.50 -34.14
CA PRO A 106 -27.88 50.75 -33.20
C PRO A 106 -28.60 49.59 -33.88
N GLY A 107 -28.50 48.38 -33.29
CA GLY A 107 -29.33 47.24 -33.69
C GLY A 107 -29.00 45.98 -32.90
N ILE A 108 -29.94 45.56 -32.06
CA ILE A 108 -30.13 44.23 -31.43
C ILE A 108 -28.90 43.69 -30.64
N PRO A 109 -29.00 43.43 -29.32
CA PRO A 109 -27.89 42.81 -28.59
C PRO A 109 -27.73 41.35 -29.03
N GLU A 110 -26.84 41.11 -30.00
CA GLU A 110 -26.18 39.81 -30.10
C GLU A 110 -25.29 39.66 -28.87
N LYS A 111 -25.58 38.64 -28.05
CA LYS A 111 -24.69 38.23 -26.96
C LYS A 111 -23.27 38.09 -27.56
N PRO A 112 -22.24 38.74 -27.01
CA PRO A 112 -20.89 38.56 -27.52
C PRO A 112 -20.49 37.11 -27.26
N VAL A 113 -20.41 36.30 -28.31
CA VAL A 113 -19.69 35.03 -28.26
C VAL A 113 -18.25 35.37 -28.57
N ASP A 114 -17.35 35.08 -27.63
CA ASP A 114 -15.91 35.23 -27.85
C ASP A 114 -15.49 34.40 -29.09
N PRO A 115 -14.53 34.85 -29.93
CA PRO A 115 -14.02 34.08 -31.06
C PRO A 115 -13.57 32.65 -30.71
N ASP A 116 -13.23 32.38 -29.46
CA ASP A 116 -12.87 31.06 -28.92
C ASP A 116 -14.07 30.19 -28.51
N GLY A 117 -15.30 30.70 -28.59
CA GLY A 117 -16.54 29.98 -28.31
C GLY A 117 -16.97 29.96 -26.83
N ILE A 118 -16.34 30.76 -25.95
CA ILE A 118 -16.70 30.90 -24.54
C ILE A 118 -17.30 32.29 -24.29
N SER A 119 -18.62 32.38 -24.08
CA SER A 119 -19.32 33.68 -24.14
C SER A 119 -19.05 34.66 -22.99
N ASP A 120 -18.47 34.20 -21.87
CA ASP A 120 -18.19 35.02 -20.68
C ASP A 120 -16.70 35.13 -20.33
N MET A 121 -15.79 34.73 -21.23
CA MET A 121 -14.35 34.89 -21.05
C MET A 121 -13.64 35.18 -22.37
N THR A 122 -12.53 35.93 -22.29
CA THR A 122 -11.64 36.24 -23.42
C THR A 122 -10.20 35.80 -23.12
N GLU A 123 -9.30 35.80 -24.10
CA GLU A 123 -7.86 35.54 -23.89
C GLU A 123 -7.22 36.36 -22.76
N SER A 124 -7.74 37.58 -22.53
CA SER A 124 -7.29 38.48 -21.47
C SER A 124 -7.90 38.19 -20.09
N SER A 125 -8.97 37.38 -20.03
CA SER A 125 -9.65 37.03 -18.78
C SER A 125 -8.74 36.19 -17.87
N PRO A 126 -8.67 36.50 -16.56
CA PRO A 126 -7.90 35.69 -15.62
C PRO A 126 -8.31 34.20 -15.65
N GLY A 127 -7.32 33.32 -15.84
CA GLY A 127 -7.53 31.87 -15.91
C GLY A 127 -7.93 31.34 -17.28
N PHE A 128 -8.16 32.18 -18.29
CA PHE A 128 -8.60 31.75 -19.62
C PHE A 128 -7.68 30.71 -20.26
N LYS A 129 -6.36 30.91 -20.17
CA LYS A 129 -5.35 29.97 -20.66
C LYS A 129 -5.49 28.56 -20.10
N ALA A 130 -6.07 28.42 -18.90
CA ALA A 130 -6.36 27.14 -18.32
C ALA A 130 -7.79 26.64 -18.63
N VAL A 131 -8.76 27.54 -18.73
CA VAL A 131 -10.15 27.18 -19.04
C VAL A 131 -10.27 26.63 -20.46
N LYS A 132 -9.69 27.31 -21.45
CA LYS A 132 -9.87 26.96 -22.87
C LYS A 132 -9.50 25.50 -23.17
N PRO A 133 -8.31 24.98 -22.78
CA PRO A 133 -7.96 23.60 -23.09
C PRO A 133 -8.82 22.58 -22.33
N VAL A 134 -9.24 22.89 -21.10
CA VAL A 134 -10.11 22.02 -20.28
C VAL A 134 -11.51 21.91 -20.89
N VAL A 135 -12.02 23.01 -21.45
CA VAL A 135 -13.29 23.02 -22.19
C VAL A 135 -13.17 22.30 -23.53
N ASP A 136 -12.10 22.56 -24.30
CA ASP A 136 -11.85 21.89 -25.59
C ASP A 136 -11.69 20.37 -25.43
N ALA A 137 -11.08 19.93 -24.33
CA ALA A 137 -10.96 18.52 -23.98
C ALA A 137 -12.25 17.92 -23.38
N GLY A 138 -13.30 18.72 -23.21
CA GLY A 138 -14.61 18.29 -22.69
C GLY A 138 -14.61 17.94 -21.19
N LEU A 139 -13.57 18.32 -20.45
CA LEU A 139 -13.42 18.02 -19.02
C LEU A 139 -14.40 18.83 -18.17
N LEU A 140 -14.55 20.11 -18.49
CA LEU A 140 -15.59 20.99 -17.96
C LEU A 140 -16.45 21.50 -19.13
N SER A 141 -17.73 21.72 -18.87
CA SER A 141 -18.70 22.05 -19.91
C SER A 141 -19.16 23.49 -19.82
N LEU A 142 -19.50 24.07 -20.97
CA LEU A 142 -20.20 25.35 -21.06
C LEU A 142 -21.69 25.15 -20.79
N THR A 143 -22.39 26.24 -20.44
CA THR A 143 -23.86 26.26 -20.44
C THR A 143 -24.39 26.14 -21.87
N GLU A 144 -25.70 25.94 -22.02
CA GLU A 144 -26.35 25.92 -23.34
C GLU A 144 -26.15 27.23 -24.11
N GLU A 145 -26.00 28.36 -23.41
CA GLU A 145 -25.69 29.67 -23.97
C GLU A 145 -24.18 29.93 -24.18
N GLY A 146 -23.34 28.90 -24.03
CA GLY A 146 -21.90 28.96 -24.27
C GLY A 146 -21.08 29.63 -23.16
N ALA A 147 -21.64 29.88 -21.97
CA ALA A 147 -20.90 30.50 -20.87
C ALA A 147 -20.13 29.45 -20.05
N PHE A 148 -18.93 29.77 -19.57
CA PHE A 148 -18.16 28.90 -18.68
C PHE A 148 -18.49 29.10 -17.20
N MET A 149 -18.92 30.30 -16.79
CA MET A 149 -19.18 30.71 -15.40
C MET A 149 -17.94 30.57 -14.49
N PRO A 150 -16.87 31.33 -14.74
CA PRO A 150 -15.55 31.13 -14.12
C PRO A 150 -15.55 31.27 -12.58
N ASP A 151 -16.41 32.12 -12.03
CA ASP A 151 -16.51 32.38 -10.58
C ASP A 151 -17.59 31.55 -9.87
N ALA A 152 -18.37 30.74 -10.59
CA ALA A 152 -19.34 29.84 -9.99
C ALA A 152 -18.64 28.65 -9.29
N PRO A 153 -19.25 28.11 -8.22
CA PRO A 153 -18.71 26.94 -7.53
C PRO A 153 -18.78 25.70 -8.44
N LEU A 154 -17.81 24.80 -8.28
CA LEU A 154 -17.79 23.49 -8.94
C LEU A 154 -18.63 22.48 -8.13
N THR A 155 -19.54 21.78 -8.78
CA THR A 155 -20.32 20.69 -8.16
C THR A 155 -19.60 19.35 -8.19
N ARG A 156 -20.05 18.40 -7.37
CA ARG A 156 -19.44 17.06 -7.29
C ARG A 156 -19.57 16.23 -8.57
N ASN A 157 -20.68 16.36 -9.29
CA ASN A 157 -20.86 15.68 -10.58
C ASN A 157 -19.96 16.26 -11.70
N GLU A 158 -19.78 17.57 -11.74
CA GLU A 158 -18.83 18.23 -12.65
C GLU A 158 -17.40 17.80 -12.34
N MET A 159 -17.03 17.75 -11.05
CA MET A 159 -15.74 17.22 -10.61
C MET A 159 -15.53 15.76 -11.02
N ALA A 160 -16.54 14.90 -10.85
CA ALA A 160 -16.46 13.49 -11.26
C ALA A 160 -16.25 13.35 -12.76
N LYS A 161 -17.00 14.09 -13.58
CA LYS A 161 -16.82 14.14 -15.04
C LYS A 161 -15.42 14.60 -15.41
N ALA A 162 -14.96 15.70 -14.84
CA ALA A 162 -13.65 16.26 -15.14
C ALA A 162 -12.51 15.29 -14.83
N LEU A 163 -12.51 14.66 -13.65
CA LEU A 163 -11.48 13.68 -13.28
C LEU A 163 -11.57 12.41 -14.12
N SER A 164 -12.78 11.86 -14.32
CA SER A 164 -12.95 10.65 -15.13
C SER A 164 -12.48 10.87 -16.57
N ALA A 165 -12.78 12.02 -17.17
CA ALA A 165 -12.38 12.34 -18.52
C ALA A 165 -10.88 12.64 -18.62
N ALA A 166 -10.32 13.42 -17.66
CA ALA A 166 -8.92 13.84 -17.68
C ALA A 166 -7.95 12.66 -17.66
N PHE A 167 -8.32 11.57 -16.98
CA PHE A 167 -7.48 10.38 -16.84
C PHE A 167 -8.03 9.15 -17.56
N ALA A 168 -9.01 9.34 -18.44
CA ALA A 168 -9.68 8.28 -19.19
C ALA A 168 -10.11 7.08 -18.32
N PHE A 169 -10.61 7.36 -17.11
CA PHE A 169 -11.02 6.34 -16.18
C PHE A 169 -12.26 5.59 -16.68
N LYS A 170 -12.22 4.27 -16.47
CA LYS A 170 -13.35 3.36 -16.65
C LYS A 170 -13.69 2.77 -15.29
N GLY A 171 -14.97 2.67 -14.98
CA GLY A 171 -15.48 1.89 -13.87
C GLY A 171 -16.08 0.57 -14.35
N THR A 172 -16.85 -0.08 -13.48
CA THR A 172 -17.51 -1.37 -13.73
C THR A 172 -18.97 -1.23 -14.13
N GLU A 173 -19.43 0.00 -14.37
CA GLU A 173 -20.82 0.37 -14.60
C GLU A 173 -21.75 -0.02 -13.43
N SER A 174 -21.20 -0.08 -12.21
CA SER A 174 -21.90 -0.50 -11.00
C SER A 174 -21.58 0.43 -9.82
N THR A 175 -22.42 1.45 -9.61
CA THR A 175 -22.31 2.30 -8.42
C THR A 175 -23.15 1.76 -7.25
N SER A 176 -22.65 1.95 -6.03
CA SER A 176 -23.40 1.67 -4.80
C SER A 176 -24.12 2.91 -4.25
N PHE A 177 -23.98 4.07 -4.90
CA PHE A 177 -24.59 5.31 -4.43
C PHE A 177 -26.10 5.36 -4.70
N THR A 178 -26.88 5.63 -3.65
CA THR A 178 -28.35 5.56 -3.69
C THR A 178 -29.00 6.74 -4.43
N ASP A 179 -28.26 7.83 -4.63
CA ASP A 179 -28.71 9.08 -5.26
C ASP A 179 -28.14 9.29 -6.66
N ILE A 180 -27.54 8.26 -7.26
CA ILE A 180 -27.02 8.27 -8.65
C ILE A 180 -27.67 7.14 -9.44
N PRO A 181 -28.84 7.38 -10.07
CA PRO A 181 -29.52 6.35 -10.84
C PRO A 181 -28.75 5.99 -12.13
N ALA A 182 -28.94 4.78 -12.65
CA ALA A 182 -28.22 4.26 -13.84
C ALA A 182 -28.40 5.12 -15.11
N ASN A 183 -29.45 5.94 -15.18
CA ASN A 183 -29.72 6.85 -16.28
C ASN A 183 -29.18 8.28 -16.05
N ASP A 184 -28.53 8.55 -14.92
CA ASP A 184 -27.90 9.85 -14.65
C ASP A 184 -26.77 10.09 -15.66
N PRO A 185 -26.67 11.28 -16.30
CA PRO A 185 -25.63 11.57 -17.28
C PRO A 185 -24.20 11.49 -16.71
N TYR A 186 -24.04 11.59 -15.38
CA TYR A 186 -22.78 11.46 -14.67
C TYR A 186 -22.53 10.07 -14.10
N TYR A 187 -23.47 9.11 -14.24
CA TYR A 187 -23.38 7.77 -13.67
C TYR A 187 -22.02 7.12 -13.95
N LYS A 188 -21.60 7.08 -15.22
CA LYS A 188 -20.33 6.46 -15.62
C LYS A 188 -19.10 7.16 -15.03
N ALA A 189 -19.13 8.48 -14.93
CA ALA A 189 -18.03 9.24 -14.37
C ALA A 189 -17.91 9.02 -12.85
N VAL A 190 -19.05 9.02 -12.15
CA VAL A 190 -19.11 8.75 -10.71
C VAL A 190 -18.67 7.31 -10.41
N ASP A 191 -19.16 6.34 -11.18
CA ASP A 191 -18.74 4.94 -11.11
C ASP A 191 -17.22 4.80 -11.32
N ALA A 192 -16.65 5.44 -12.35
CA ALA A 192 -15.22 5.36 -12.62
C ALA A 192 -14.33 5.90 -11.49
N ILE A 193 -14.70 7.04 -10.87
CA ILE A 193 -13.93 7.58 -9.74
C ILE A 193 -14.19 6.82 -8.44
N ALA A 194 -15.36 6.21 -8.26
CA ALA A 194 -15.67 5.37 -7.10
C ALA A 194 -14.89 4.06 -7.16
N TYR A 195 -14.87 3.42 -8.34
CA TYR A 195 -14.13 2.21 -8.61
C TYR A 195 -12.63 2.33 -8.28
N ARG A 196 -12.05 3.49 -8.60
CA ARG A 196 -10.65 3.82 -8.28
C ARG A 196 -10.45 4.33 -6.86
N ASN A 197 -11.43 4.22 -5.95
CA ASN A 197 -11.33 4.74 -4.58
C ASN A 197 -10.92 6.23 -4.50
N ILE A 198 -11.20 7.01 -5.54
CA ILE A 198 -11.00 8.47 -5.51
C ILE A 198 -12.11 9.07 -4.63
N THR A 199 -13.32 8.52 -4.71
CA THR A 199 -14.47 8.84 -3.84
C THR A 199 -15.02 7.58 -3.17
N THR A 200 -15.46 7.72 -1.92
CA THR A 200 -16.20 6.68 -1.18
C THR A 200 -17.65 7.10 -0.89
N GLY A 201 -18.06 8.30 -1.33
CA GLY A 201 -19.33 8.91 -0.95
C GLY A 201 -19.43 9.21 0.56
N TYR A 202 -20.66 9.36 1.02
CA TYR A 202 -21.01 9.65 2.41
C TYR A 202 -21.45 8.39 3.16
N LYS A 203 -21.43 8.44 4.49
CA LYS A 203 -21.80 7.30 5.36
C LYS A 203 -23.24 6.80 5.16
N ASP A 204 -24.11 7.66 4.65
CA ASP A 204 -25.51 7.36 4.31
C ASP A 204 -25.67 6.65 2.95
N GLY A 205 -24.57 6.35 2.26
CA GLY A 205 -24.57 5.71 0.95
C GLY A 205 -24.81 6.68 -0.22
N THR A 206 -24.79 7.99 0.00
CA THR A 206 -24.99 8.99 -1.06
C THR A 206 -23.68 9.49 -1.67
N PHE A 207 -23.73 9.96 -2.91
CA PHE A 207 -22.66 10.69 -3.59
C PHE A 207 -22.82 12.21 -3.47
N ARG A 208 -24.05 12.71 -3.42
CA ARG A 208 -24.48 14.12 -3.38
C ARG A 208 -24.02 14.92 -4.61
N PRO A 209 -24.52 14.61 -5.81
CA PRO A 209 -23.98 15.11 -7.08
C PRO A 209 -24.00 16.63 -7.22
N LEU A 210 -25.00 17.31 -6.63
CA LEU A 210 -25.21 18.75 -6.74
C LEU A 210 -24.56 19.56 -5.61
N GLU A 211 -23.95 18.92 -4.61
CA GLU A 211 -23.21 19.64 -3.58
C GLU A 211 -21.95 20.28 -4.17
N ASN A 212 -21.61 21.47 -3.68
CA ASN A 212 -20.39 22.17 -4.07
C ASN A 212 -19.16 21.53 -3.44
N VAL A 213 -18.07 21.48 -4.19
CA VAL A 213 -16.79 20.93 -3.75
C VAL A 213 -15.97 22.02 -3.07
N THR A 214 -15.44 21.75 -1.88
CA THR A 214 -14.47 22.63 -1.22
C THR A 214 -13.07 22.49 -1.83
N ARG A 215 -12.22 23.50 -1.67
CA ARG A 215 -10.81 23.45 -2.11
C ARG A 215 -10.06 22.26 -1.51
N ALA A 216 -10.31 21.93 -0.24
CA ALA A 216 -9.73 20.73 0.40
C ALA A 216 -10.25 19.43 -0.21
N GLN A 217 -11.56 19.31 -0.47
CA GLN A 217 -12.12 18.13 -1.13
C GLN A 217 -11.55 17.91 -2.53
N PHE A 218 -11.48 18.96 -3.35
CA PHE A 218 -10.90 18.86 -4.69
C PHE A 218 -9.42 18.44 -4.65
N SER A 219 -8.67 18.98 -3.69
CA SER A 219 -7.26 18.60 -3.47
C SER A 219 -7.12 17.13 -3.06
N ALA A 220 -7.99 16.64 -2.17
CA ALA A 220 -7.97 15.24 -1.77
C ALA A 220 -8.31 14.30 -2.95
N PHE A 221 -9.27 14.66 -3.80
CA PHE A 221 -9.59 13.88 -5.00
C PHE A 221 -8.41 13.80 -5.97
N LEU A 222 -7.78 14.93 -6.28
CA LEU A 222 -6.60 14.99 -7.14
C LEU A 222 -5.42 14.20 -6.54
N SER A 223 -5.13 14.38 -5.25
CA SER A 223 -4.09 13.63 -4.55
C SER A 223 -4.27 12.12 -4.67
N ARG A 224 -5.51 11.61 -4.48
CA ARG A 224 -5.81 10.18 -4.63
C ARG A 224 -5.58 9.65 -6.04
N VAL A 225 -5.87 10.45 -7.06
CA VAL A 225 -5.56 10.08 -8.45
C VAL A 225 -4.08 9.76 -8.62
N PHE A 226 -3.21 10.65 -8.14
CA PHE A 226 -1.76 10.52 -8.33
C PHE A 226 -1.11 9.46 -7.46
N GLN A 227 -1.73 9.13 -6.34
CA GLN A 227 -1.25 8.08 -5.46
C GLN A 227 -1.49 6.66 -6.03
N GLN A 228 -2.25 6.54 -7.12
CA GLN A 228 -2.54 5.29 -7.80
C GLN A 228 -1.89 5.21 -9.19
N PRO A 229 -1.57 3.99 -9.67
CA PRO A 229 -1.15 3.79 -11.04
C PRO A 229 -2.32 4.11 -11.99
N LEU A 230 -2.00 4.80 -13.09
CA LEU A 230 -2.98 5.13 -14.12
C LEU A 230 -3.17 3.98 -15.11
N SER A 231 -2.16 3.12 -15.24
CA SER A 231 -2.20 1.89 -16.04
C SER A 231 -1.32 0.80 -15.42
N TYR A 232 -1.40 -0.39 -15.99
CA TYR A 232 -0.61 -1.55 -15.63
C TYR A 232 0.01 -2.15 -16.87
N GLU A 233 1.29 -2.48 -16.80
CA GLU A 233 1.98 -3.26 -17.81
C GLU A 233 1.79 -4.74 -17.53
N VAL A 234 1.32 -5.47 -18.55
CA VAL A 234 1.29 -6.93 -18.54
C VAL A 234 2.53 -7.39 -19.26
N ARG A 235 3.37 -8.16 -18.56
CA ARG A 235 4.67 -8.62 -19.06
C ARG A 235 4.72 -10.14 -19.13
N SER A 236 5.47 -10.67 -20.09
CA SER A 236 5.85 -12.08 -20.17
C SER A 236 7.33 -12.20 -20.47
N SER A 237 8.03 -13.03 -19.70
CA SER A 237 9.49 -13.21 -19.81
C SER A 237 10.26 -11.88 -19.80
N GLY A 238 9.82 -10.92 -18.99
CA GLY A 238 10.41 -9.58 -18.85
C GLY A 238 9.99 -8.55 -19.90
N ASN A 239 9.33 -8.94 -21.00
CA ASN A 239 8.91 -8.03 -22.05
C ASN A 239 7.50 -7.49 -21.81
N VAL A 240 7.26 -6.20 -22.09
CA VAL A 240 5.91 -5.62 -22.07
C VAL A 240 5.12 -6.14 -23.27
N MET A 241 4.02 -6.82 -22.97
CA MET A 241 3.09 -7.34 -23.97
C MET A 241 1.98 -6.33 -24.25
N GLU A 242 1.38 -5.80 -23.18
CA GLU A 242 0.24 -4.89 -23.23
C GLU A 242 0.30 -3.87 -22.09
N THR A 243 -0.36 -2.73 -22.27
CA THR A 243 -0.62 -1.75 -21.20
C THR A 243 -2.11 -1.51 -21.13
N VAL A 244 -2.68 -1.74 -19.96
CA VAL A 244 -4.13 -1.69 -19.73
C VAL A 244 -4.46 -0.72 -18.60
N SER A 245 -5.68 -0.18 -18.63
CA SER A 245 -6.05 0.93 -17.72
C SER A 245 -6.50 0.47 -16.33
N THR A 246 -6.93 -0.78 -16.17
CA THR A 246 -7.45 -1.33 -14.90
C THR A 246 -6.67 -2.58 -14.50
N ILE A 247 -6.67 -2.88 -13.20
CA ILE A 247 -5.97 -4.05 -12.68
C ILE A 247 -6.70 -5.35 -13.02
N GLU A 248 -8.02 -5.30 -13.15
CA GLU A 248 -8.88 -6.42 -13.53
C GLU A 248 -8.66 -6.81 -14.99
N GLU A 249 -8.55 -5.83 -15.90
CA GLU A 249 -8.13 -6.12 -17.28
C GLU A 249 -6.72 -6.71 -17.28
N ALA A 250 -5.82 -6.22 -16.42
CA ALA A 250 -4.47 -6.76 -16.32
C ALA A 250 -4.45 -8.22 -15.86
N PHE A 251 -5.35 -8.63 -14.95
CA PHE A 251 -5.51 -10.03 -14.55
C PHE A 251 -5.94 -10.90 -15.73
N GLU A 252 -6.99 -10.48 -16.46
CA GLU A 252 -7.49 -11.20 -17.64
C GLU A 252 -6.41 -11.35 -18.73
N ARG A 253 -5.60 -10.31 -18.96
CA ARG A 253 -4.49 -10.35 -19.92
C ARG A 253 -3.32 -11.20 -19.44
N ALA A 254 -2.93 -11.08 -18.16
CA ALA A 254 -1.79 -11.84 -17.62
C ALA A 254 -2.02 -13.35 -17.73
N ALA A 255 -3.26 -13.82 -17.51
CA ALA A 255 -3.63 -15.22 -17.67
C ALA A 255 -3.48 -15.77 -19.10
N GLN A 256 -3.40 -14.90 -20.12
CA GLN A 256 -3.20 -15.29 -21.52
C GLN A 256 -1.73 -15.55 -21.87
N TYR A 257 -0.80 -15.13 -21.02
CA TYR A 257 0.63 -15.27 -21.24
C TYR A 257 1.25 -16.28 -20.29
N THR A 258 2.09 -17.18 -20.81
CA THR A 258 2.93 -18.02 -19.97
C THR A 258 3.80 -17.13 -19.08
N ASN A 259 3.80 -17.40 -17.78
CA ASN A 259 4.52 -16.61 -16.78
C ASN A 259 4.18 -15.11 -16.80
N GLY A 260 2.91 -14.77 -17.08
CA GLY A 260 2.41 -13.41 -17.03
C GLY A 260 2.69 -12.74 -15.68
N THR A 261 3.11 -11.48 -15.72
CA THR A 261 3.27 -10.60 -14.55
C THR A 261 2.61 -9.26 -14.82
N ILE A 262 2.25 -8.56 -13.74
CA ILE A 262 1.59 -7.27 -13.82
C ILE A 262 2.42 -6.26 -13.04
N HIS A 263 2.64 -5.09 -13.63
CA HIS A 263 3.48 -4.06 -13.04
C HIS A 263 2.76 -2.71 -13.09
N PRO A 264 2.66 -1.97 -11.97
CA PRO A 264 2.08 -0.63 -11.96
C PRO A 264 2.95 0.34 -12.75
N THR A 265 2.33 1.20 -13.57
CA THR A 265 3.07 2.24 -14.28
C THR A 265 3.23 3.51 -13.44
N SER A 266 4.45 4.04 -13.40
CA SER A 266 4.74 5.33 -12.78
C SER A 266 4.00 6.46 -13.52
N ASN A 267 3.66 7.50 -12.76
CA ASN A 267 3.17 8.75 -13.31
C ASN A 267 4.10 9.89 -12.90
N LYS A 268 3.86 11.11 -13.41
CA LYS A 268 4.67 12.31 -13.15
C LYS A 268 4.84 12.64 -11.65
N TYR A 269 3.93 12.17 -10.80
CA TYR A 269 3.86 12.51 -9.37
C TYR A 269 4.24 11.35 -8.45
N LYS A 270 4.17 10.11 -8.94
CA LYS A 270 4.49 8.91 -8.15
C LYS A 270 5.20 7.86 -8.98
N GLN A 271 6.36 7.46 -8.48
CA GLN A 271 7.11 6.32 -8.99
C GLN A 271 6.63 5.05 -8.30
N PHE A 272 6.38 4.01 -9.09
CA PHE A 272 6.10 2.67 -8.58
C PHE A 272 7.24 1.73 -8.93
N SER A 273 7.64 0.91 -7.97
CA SER A 273 8.69 -0.08 -8.17
C SER A 273 8.24 -1.11 -9.21
N GLN A 274 9.16 -1.53 -10.07
CA GLN A 274 8.95 -2.64 -11.01
C GLN A 274 9.41 -3.97 -10.38
N GLU A 275 10.04 -3.92 -9.21
CA GLU A 275 10.54 -5.07 -8.47
C GLU A 275 9.92 -5.10 -7.07
N ILE A 276 9.85 -6.30 -6.48
CA ILE A 276 9.55 -6.44 -5.07
C ILE A 276 10.69 -5.85 -4.24
N ALA A 277 10.36 -5.24 -3.11
CA ALA A 277 11.33 -4.57 -2.25
C ALA A 277 12.49 -5.52 -1.90
N SER A 278 13.70 -5.16 -2.30
CA SER A 278 14.93 -5.97 -2.16
C SER A 278 15.73 -5.66 -0.91
N ALA A 279 15.61 -4.44 -0.39
CA ALA A 279 16.48 -3.90 0.64
C ALA A 279 15.65 -3.18 1.69
N ASP A 280 15.31 -3.90 2.76
CA ASP A 280 14.97 -3.26 4.01
C ASP A 280 16.24 -3.11 4.87
N LYS A 281 16.23 -2.19 5.82
CA LYS A 281 17.36 -1.99 6.75
C LYS A 281 17.56 -3.18 7.70
N THR A 282 16.65 -4.15 7.67
CA THR A 282 16.55 -5.22 8.65
C THR A 282 17.52 -6.36 8.38
N GLY A 283 17.95 -6.48 7.11
CA GLY A 283 18.95 -7.46 6.66
C GLY A 283 18.41 -8.88 6.55
N ILE A 284 17.09 -9.05 6.50
CA ILE A 284 16.43 -10.35 6.29
C ILE A 284 16.68 -10.79 4.85
N LYS A 285 17.23 -11.99 4.65
CA LYS A 285 17.28 -12.63 3.33
C LYS A 285 16.21 -13.70 3.22
N SER A 286 16.12 -14.56 4.24
CA SER A 286 15.20 -15.70 4.27
C SER A 286 14.63 -15.87 5.67
N GLY A 287 13.44 -15.29 5.89
CA GLY A 287 12.70 -15.39 7.13
C GLY A 287 11.82 -16.63 7.18
N VAL A 288 11.71 -17.26 8.34
CA VAL A 288 10.62 -18.19 8.67
C VAL A 288 9.83 -17.65 9.85
N LEU A 289 8.52 -17.53 9.66
CA LEU A 289 7.59 -17.18 10.72
C LEU A 289 7.02 -18.47 11.30
N MET A 290 7.17 -18.63 12.62
CA MET A 290 6.70 -19.83 13.31
C MET A 290 6.09 -19.56 14.68
N TYR A 291 5.17 -20.44 15.04
CA TYR A 291 4.55 -20.45 16.36
C TYR A 291 5.51 -20.94 17.44
N ASN A 292 5.47 -20.31 18.61
CA ASN A 292 6.31 -20.61 19.77
C ASN A 292 5.86 -21.85 20.55
N GLY A 293 4.86 -22.56 20.05
CA GLY A 293 4.34 -23.81 20.59
C GLY A 293 3.31 -23.64 21.71
N MET A 294 2.87 -22.43 22.01
CA MET A 294 1.82 -22.19 23.01
C MET A 294 0.47 -22.80 22.58
N GLU A 295 0.15 -22.75 21.29
CA GLU A 295 -1.11 -23.20 20.70
C GLU A 295 -1.36 -24.71 20.85
N ARG A 296 -0.28 -25.50 20.83
CA ARG A 296 -0.34 -26.97 20.81
C ARG A 296 0.54 -27.61 21.89
N LYS A 297 1.05 -26.82 22.84
CA LYS A 297 2.00 -27.25 23.89
C LYS A 297 3.18 -28.03 23.31
N THR A 298 3.61 -27.66 22.09
CA THR A 298 4.69 -28.33 21.37
C THR A 298 6.01 -28.08 22.08
N ALA A 299 6.79 -29.11 22.39
CA ALA A 299 8.16 -28.95 22.86
C ALA A 299 9.14 -28.95 21.66
N PHE A 300 10.10 -28.03 21.65
CA PHE A 300 11.14 -27.98 20.62
C PHE A 300 12.42 -28.68 21.08
N THR A 301 13.22 -29.11 20.11
CA THR A 301 14.56 -29.70 20.30
C THR A 301 15.54 -29.09 19.30
N PRO A 302 16.87 -29.22 19.47
CA PRO A 302 17.81 -28.73 18.47
C PRO A 302 17.64 -29.45 17.12
N ALA A 303 17.33 -30.75 17.14
CA ALA A 303 17.09 -31.55 15.95
C ALA A 303 15.93 -31.01 15.08
N PHE A 304 14.88 -30.47 15.72
CA PHE A 304 13.80 -29.80 15.01
C PHE A 304 14.32 -28.65 14.13
N PHE A 305 15.23 -27.82 14.66
CA PHE A 305 15.75 -26.65 13.96
C PHE A 305 16.81 -26.98 12.92
N HIS A 306 17.45 -28.14 12.96
CA HIS A 306 18.37 -28.56 11.89
C HIS A 306 17.70 -28.54 10.51
N HIS A 307 16.41 -28.89 10.43
CA HIS A 307 15.63 -28.86 9.19
C HIS A 307 15.27 -27.45 8.67
N TYR A 308 15.53 -26.41 9.46
CA TYR A 308 15.30 -25.02 9.08
C TYR A 308 16.61 -24.27 8.81
N LEU A 309 17.70 -24.77 9.37
CA LEU A 309 19.02 -24.17 9.30
C LEU A 309 19.77 -24.60 8.03
N SER A 310 19.55 -25.83 7.58
CA SER A 310 20.19 -26.35 6.37
C SER A 310 19.35 -27.43 5.69
N TYR A 311 19.67 -27.69 4.42
CA TYR A 311 19.13 -28.80 3.64
C TYR A 311 20.23 -29.53 2.87
N ALA A 312 19.95 -30.77 2.46
CA ALA A 312 20.79 -31.49 1.52
C ALA A 312 20.38 -31.15 0.09
N SER A 313 21.28 -30.58 -0.70
CA SER A 313 21.08 -30.36 -2.13
C SER A 313 21.04 -31.69 -2.90
N PRO A 314 20.57 -31.72 -4.17
CA PRO A 314 20.46 -32.95 -4.95
C PRO A 314 21.78 -33.71 -5.15
N ASP A 315 22.93 -33.01 -5.08
CA ASP A 315 24.27 -33.58 -5.14
C ASP A 315 24.83 -34.00 -3.76
N GLY A 316 24.01 -33.91 -2.70
CA GLY A 316 24.34 -34.35 -1.35
C GLY A 316 25.15 -33.36 -0.51
N ARG A 317 25.34 -32.12 -0.97
CA ARG A 317 25.98 -31.06 -0.17
C ARG A 317 25.00 -30.47 0.83
N GLU A 318 25.50 -30.12 2.00
CA GLU A 318 24.71 -29.37 2.97
C GLU A 318 24.76 -27.87 2.61
N MET A 319 23.59 -27.26 2.49
CA MET A 319 23.39 -25.87 2.09
C MET A 319 22.58 -25.14 3.17
N ASP A 320 22.89 -23.87 3.42
CA ASP A 320 22.17 -23.05 4.39
C ASP A 320 20.72 -22.76 3.92
N MET A 321 19.80 -22.61 4.88
CA MET A 321 18.40 -22.26 4.60
C MET A 321 18.02 -20.90 5.22
N PHE A 322 17.18 -20.89 6.28
CA PHE A 322 16.61 -19.67 6.84
C PHE A 322 17.64 -18.95 7.70
N ASP A 323 17.87 -17.66 7.40
CA ASP A 323 18.78 -16.82 8.17
C ASP A 323 18.09 -16.07 9.31
N THR A 324 16.75 -16.04 9.30
CA THR A 324 15.94 -15.25 10.23
C THR A 324 14.74 -16.04 10.73
N PHE A 325 14.53 -16.05 12.05
CA PHE A 325 13.42 -16.71 12.72
C PHE A 325 12.51 -15.68 13.40
N ILE A 326 11.24 -15.66 13.01
CA ILE A 326 10.23 -14.76 13.55
C ILE A 326 9.31 -15.58 14.44
N VAL A 327 9.44 -15.38 15.74
CA VAL A 327 8.79 -16.21 16.76
C VAL A 327 7.54 -15.51 17.26
N LEU A 328 6.39 -16.16 17.10
CA LEU A 328 5.11 -15.61 17.57
C LEU A 328 4.21 -16.66 18.21
N GLY A 329 3.11 -16.25 18.82
CA GLY A 329 2.10 -17.19 19.31
C GLY A 329 0.74 -16.52 19.40
N ARG A 330 -0.29 -17.17 18.88
CA ARG A 330 -1.61 -16.56 18.66
C ARG A 330 -2.58 -16.73 19.82
N THR A 331 -2.32 -17.68 20.71
CA THR A 331 -3.23 -18.04 21.80
C THR A 331 -2.49 -18.14 23.11
N TYR A 332 -3.22 -18.08 24.21
CA TYR A 332 -2.77 -18.44 25.56
C TYR A 332 -3.80 -19.36 26.21
N ASP A 333 -3.52 -19.87 27.41
CA ASP A 333 -4.47 -20.66 28.19
C ASP A 333 -5.65 -19.76 28.60
N GLY A 334 -6.71 -19.72 27.78
CA GLY A 334 -7.93 -18.94 28.03
C GLY A 334 -8.38 -18.02 26.91
N GLY A 335 -7.56 -17.78 25.88
CA GLY A 335 -7.94 -16.85 24.81
C GLY A 335 -6.92 -16.65 23.70
N GLU A 336 -7.02 -15.51 23.04
CA GLU A 336 -6.20 -15.13 21.88
C GLU A 336 -5.32 -13.90 22.18
N LEU A 337 -4.16 -13.81 21.51
CA LEU A 337 -3.18 -12.73 21.62
C LEU A 337 -3.18 -11.79 20.40
N VAL A 338 -4.23 -11.87 19.59
CA VAL A 338 -4.47 -11.10 18.36
C VAL A 338 -5.71 -10.23 18.50
N GLU A 339 -6.04 -9.40 17.51
CA GLU A 339 -7.31 -8.66 17.50
C GLU A 339 -8.50 -9.62 17.33
N SER A 340 -9.18 -9.90 18.45
CA SER A 340 -10.28 -10.86 18.51
C SER A 340 -11.20 -10.56 19.69
N PRO A 341 -12.50 -10.90 19.61
CA PRO A 341 -13.39 -10.90 20.77
C PRO A 341 -12.94 -11.83 21.92
N LYS A 342 -12.03 -12.77 21.65
CA LYS A 342 -11.47 -13.70 22.64
C LYS A 342 -10.15 -13.23 23.25
N ASN A 343 -9.72 -12.00 22.96
CA ASN A 343 -8.53 -11.43 23.55
C ASN A 343 -8.88 -10.75 24.87
N ASP A 344 -8.83 -11.51 25.94
CA ASP A 344 -8.97 -11.02 27.32
C ASP A 344 -7.61 -10.94 28.03
N ALA A 345 -6.51 -11.03 27.28
CA ALA A 345 -5.16 -11.20 27.80
C ALA A 345 -4.71 -10.02 28.68
N ASN A 346 -4.05 -10.33 29.78
CA ASN A 346 -3.50 -9.40 30.74
C ASN A 346 -1.99 -9.61 30.91
N TYR A 347 -1.38 -8.87 31.85
CA TYR A 347 0.08 -8.93 32.08
C TYR A 347 0.57 -10.36 32.38
N ALA A 348 -0.20 -11.15 33.14
CA ALA A 348 0.14 -12.53 33.45
C ALA A 348 0.16 -13.43 32.20
N ASP A 349 -0.80 -13.25 31.28
CA ASP A 349 -0.87 -14.03 30.04
C ASP A 349 0.28 -13.68 29.09
N TRP A 350 0.65 -12.40 29.04
CA TRP A 350 1.82 -11.92 28.29
C TRP A 350 3.13 -12.42 28.91
N GLN A 351 3.20 -12.55 30.24
CA GLN A 351 4.33 -13.20 30.91
C GLN A 351 4.41 -14.67 30.52
N ALA A 352 3.30 -15.42 30.57
CA ALA A 352 3.28 -16.83 30.17
C ALA A 352 3.72 -17.01 28.71
N TYR A 353 3.28 -16.12 27.82
CA TYR A 353 3.70 -16.09 26.42
C TYR A 353 5.22 -15.90 26.25
N MET A 354 5.79 -14.95 26.99
CA MET A 354 7.23 -14.73 27.04
C MET A 354 7.96 -15.96 27.64
N ASP A 355 7.49 -16.47 28.78
CA ASP A 355 8.12 -17.59 29.48
C ASP A 355 8.13 -18.85 28.62
N ARG A 356 7.06 -19.12 27.87
CA ARG A 356 7.02 -20.20 26.87
C ARG A 356 8.10 -20.02 25.81
N THR A 357 8.30 -18.80 25.32
CA THR A 357 9.26 -18.50 24.25
C THR A 357 10.71 -18.74 24.69
N PHE A 358 11.02 -18.40 25.94
CA PHE A 358 12.34 -18.51 26.55
C PHE A 358 12.59 -19.83 27.31
N SER A 359 11.60 -20.71 27.46
CA SER A 359 11.77 -21.93 28.25
C SER A 359 12.83 -22.87 27.67
N GLU A 360 13.30 -23.84 28.46
CA GLU A 360 14.25 -24.87 28.02
C GLU A 360 13.75 -25.67 26.79
N THR A 361 12.44 -25.88 26.69
CA THR A 361 11.75 -26.51 25.55
C THR A 361 11.17 -25.48 24.57
N GLY A 362 11.56 -24.22 24.71
CA GLY A 362 11.17 -23.07 23.91
C GLY A 362 11.98 -22.93 22.63
N VAL A 363 11.48 -22.07 21.75
CA VAL A 363 12.08 -21.84 20.43
C VAL A 363 13.49 -21.29 20.58
N LEU A 364 13.71 -20.30 21.43
CA LEU A 364 14.99 -19.57 21.48
C LEU A 364 16.16 -20.45 21.96
N GLN A 365 15.97 -21.19 23.05
CA GLN A 365 17.01 -22.07 23.59
C GLN A 365 17.41 -23.15 22.58
N ASN A 366 16.43 -23.78 21.94
CA ASN A 366 16.65 -24.89 21.03
C ASN A 366 17.18 -24.43 19.66
N LEU A 367 16.76 -23.25 19.20
CA LEU A 367 17.32 -22.63 18.00
C LEU A 367 18.79 -22.22 18.22
N ASN A 368 19.11 -21.59 19.36
CA ASN A 368 20.48 -21.24 19.69
C ASN A 368 21.40 -22.47 19.72
N GLU A 369 20.95 -23.55 20.37
CA GLU A 369 21.72 -24.79 20.45
C GLU A 369 21.88 -25.45 19.07
N ALA A 370 20.83 -25.48 18.24
CA ALA A 370 20.92 -25.99 16.86
C ALA A 370 21.89 -25.17 16.00
N ALA A 371 21.79 -23.84 16.05
CA ALA A 371 22.69 -22.94 15.32
C ALA A 371 24.14 -23.13 15.77
N LYS A 372 24.38 -23.32 17.07
CA LYS A 372 25.69 -23.66 17.62
C LYS A 372 26.22 -24.99 17.10
N GLN A 373 25.38 -26.04 17.07
CA GLN A 373 25.74 -27.36 16.55
C GLN A 373 26.11 -27.33 15.05
N LYS A 374 25.47 -26.43 14.29
CA LYS A 374 25.73 -26.20 12.86
C LYS A 374 26.84 -25.17 12.59
N ASN A 375 27.44 -24.58 13.61
CA ASN A 375 28.38 -23.46 13.48
C ASN A 375 27.82 -22.29 12.63
N GLN A 376 26.52 -22.05 12.77
CA GLN A 376 25.79 -20.97 12.12
C GLN A 376 25.44 -19.88 13.14
N HIS A 377 25.07 -18.72 12.63
CA HIS A 377 24.55 -17.63 13.43
C HIS A 377 23.33 -17.03 12.73
N VAL A 378 22.18 -17.02 13.39
CA VAL A 378 20.90 -16.58 12.79
C VAL A 378 20.26 -15.40 13.52
N ASN A 379 19.35 -14.73 12.84
CA ASN A 379 18.61 -13.58 13.35
C ASN A 379 17.30 -14.01 14.00
N VAL A 380 16.85 -13.29 15.02
CA VAL A 380 15.58 -13.52 15.70
C VAL A 380 14.78 -12.23 15.82
N TYR A 381 13.49 -12.34 15.49
CA TYR A 381 12.46 -11.37 15.86
C TYR A 381 11.48 -12.00 16.84
N ILE A 382 11.11 -11.27 17.89
CA ILE A 382 10.13 -11.72 18.89
C ILE A 382 8.85 -10.92 18.69
N SER A 383 7.73 -11.60 18.58
CA SER A 383 6.44 -10.94 18.38
C SER A 383 5.95 -10.21 19.62
N ILE A 384 5.43 -9.01 19.44
CA ILE A 384 4.68 -8.23 20.43
C ILE A 384 3.19 -8.62 20.30
N PRO A 385 2.58 -9.23 21.33
CA PRO A 385 1.14 -9.52 21.34
C PRO A 385 0.27 -8.28 21.15
N TYR A 386 -0.96 -8.48 20.69
CA TYR A 386 -1.91 -7.37 20.53
C TYR A 386 -2.57 -7.03 21.87
N PRO A 387 -2.46 -5.78 22.38
CA PRO A 387 -3.17 -5.36 23.59
C PRO A 387 -4.66 -5.26 23.29
N LYS A 388 -5.48 -5.95 24.09
CA LYS A 388 -6.93 -6.02 23.92
C LYS A 388 -7.56 -4.63 23.81
N TRP A 389 -8.59 -4.54 22.98
CA TRP A 389 -9.24 -3.28 22.61
C TRP A 389 -10.39 -2.89 23.55
N ASN A 390 -10.83 -3.80 24.42
CA ASN A 390 -11.91 -3.60 25.38
C ASN A 390 -11.57 -4.24 26.74
N GLY A 391 -12.32 -3.86 27.78
CA GLY A 391 -12.15 -4.38 29.14
C GLY A 391 -10.89 -3.88 29.84
N ALA A 392 -10.94 -3.73 31.17
CA ALA A 392 -9.81 -3.28 31.97
C ALA A 392 -8.61 -4.25 31.88
N PHE A 393 -7.39 -3.72 31.97
CA PHE A 393 -6.18 -4.52 32.12
C PHE A 393 -5.98 -4.89 33.58
N VAL A 394 -5.61 -6.14 33.84
CA VAL A 394 -5.16 -6.60 35.17
C VAL A 394 -3.64 -6.65 35.19
N THR A 395 -3.04 -5.85 36.07
CA THR A 395 -1.58 -5.81 36.26
C THR A 395 -1.08 -6.99 37.09
N MET A 396 0.24 -7.17 37.19
CA MET A 396 0.85 -8.29 37.92
C MET A 396 0.55 -8.33 39.43
N ASP A 397 0.26 -7.18 40.02
CA ASP A 397 -0.17 -7.02 41.41
C ASP A 397 -1.70 -7.09 41.57
N GLY A 398 -2.44 -7.44 40.50
CA GLY A 398 -3.88 -7.63 40.52
C GLY A 398 -4.71 -6.35 40.45
N ARG A 399 -4.11 -5.19 40.15
CA ARG A 399 -4.85 -3.94 39.98
C ARG A 399 -5.52 -3.89 38.61
N GLU A 400 -6.74 -3.36 38.58
CA GLU A 400 -7.44 -3.04 37.34
C GLU A 400 -7.07 -1.64 36.85
N VAL A 401 -6.72 -1.53 35.58
CA VAL A 401 -6.39 -0.28 34.89
C VAL A 401 -7.34 -0.10 33.71
N ALA A 402 -7.92 1.08 33.58
CA ALA A 402 -8.83 1.42 32.49
C ALA A 402 -8.14 1.22 31.12
N ASN A 403 -8.89 0.73 30.14
CA ASN A 403 -8.36 0.51 28.80
C ASN A 403 -8.39 1.80 27.98
N ASP A 404 -7.25 2.47 27.96
CA ASP A 404 -6.98 3.61 27.09
C ASP A 404 -5.64 3.41 26.36
N VAL A 405 -5.30 4.33 25.46
CA VAL A 405 -4.06 4.26 24.67
C VAL A 405 -2.80 4.23 25.55
N TYR A 406 -2.82 4.82 26.76
CA TYR A 406 -1.69 4.84 27.67
C TYR A 406 -1.52 3.47 28.36
N ALA A 407 -2.61 2.86 28.84
CA ALA A 407 -2.57 1.53 29.42
C ALA A 407 -2.14 0.46 28.39
N ARG A 408 -2.59 0.59 27.13
CA ARG A 408 -2.14 -0.26 26.01
C ARG A 408 -0.65 -0.07 25.72
N TYR A 409 -0.16 1.16 25.78
CA TYR A 409 1.28 1.45 25.68
C TYR A 409 2.06 0.84 26.85
N ASP A 410 1.56 0.95 28.08
CA ASP A 410 2.25 0.49 29.29
C ASP A 410 2.48 -1.03 29.28
N ILE A 411 1.47 -1.82 28.90
CA ILE A 411 1.63 -3.28 28.83
C ILE A 411 2.62 -3.69 27.74
N VAL A 412 2.60 -3.05 26.56
CA VAL A 412 3.56 -3.32 25.50
C VAL A 412 4.98 -2.94 25.95
N ASN A 413 5.13 -1.76 26.55
CA ASN A 413 6.41 -1.29 27.03
C ASN A 413 6.99 -2.17 28.14
N TRP A 414 6.14 -2.60 29.08
CA TRP A 414 6.52 -3.55 30.13
C TRP A 414 6.99 -4.86 29.50
N TYR A 415 6.23 -5.43 28.56
CA TYR A 415 6.58 -6.67 27.87
C TYR A 415 7.93 -6.58 27.15
N MET A 416 8.15 -5.53 26.34
CA MET A 416 9.43 -5.32 25.66
C MET A 416 10.59 -5.24 26.66
N SER A 417 10.39 -4.57 27.79
CA SER A 417 11.40 -4.45 28.84
C SER A 417 11.72 -5.80 29.48
N GLN A 418 10.73 -6.68 29.67
CA GLN A 418 10.95 -8.04 30.18
C GLN A 418 11.65 -8.94 29.14
N VAL A 419 11.29 -8.83 27.86
CA VAL A 419 11.95 -9.57 26.77
C VAL A 419 13.44 -9.22 26.70
N GLU A 420 13.78 -7.93 26.73
CA GLU A 420 15.17 -7.46 26.72
C GLU A 420 15.96 -7.93 27.94
N LYS A 421 15.31 -7.94 29.12
CA LYS A 421 15.90 -8.46 30.34
C LYS A 421 16.22 -9.95 30.21
N LYS A 422 15.23 -10.77 29.83
CA LYS A 422 15.42 -12.22 29.63
C LYS A 422 16.45 -12.51 28.56
N TRP A 423 16.47 -11.79 27.45
CA TRP A 423 17.47 -11.97 26.40
C TRP A 423 18.90 -11.84 26.95
N LYS A 424 19.15 -10.82 27.78
CA LYS A 424 20.45 -10.61 28.43
C LYS A 424 20.79 -11.70 29.45
N GLU A 425 19.80 -12.16 30.21
CA GLU A 425 19.98 -13.22 31.21
C GLU A 425 20.34 -14.57 30.59
N PHE A 426 19.72 -14.92 29.46
CA PHE A 426 19.99 -16.18 28.76
C PHE A 426 21.33 -16.17 28.02
N GLY A 427 21.83 -15.01 27.58
CA GLY A 427 23.18 -14.88 27.02
C GLY A 427 23.41 -15.73 25.77
N PHE A 428 22.43 -15.78 24.86
CA PHE A 428 22.54 -16.56 23.62
C PHE A 428 23.77 -16.15 22.78
N THR A 429 24.45 -17.13 22.20
CA THR A 429 25.73 -16.95 21.51
C THR A 429 25.65 -17.11 19.99
N ASN A 430 24.63 -17.82 19.49
CA ASN A 430 24.48 -18.19 18.08
C ASN A 430 23.18 -17.65 17.45
N ILE A 431 22.43 -16.85 18.22
CA ILE A 431 21.29 -16.09 17.71
C ILE A 431 21.42 -14.63 18.12
N THR A 432 20.98 -13.72 17.24
CA THR A 432 20.93 -12.28 17.52
C THR A 432 19.51 -11.78 17.52
N PHE A 433 19.12 -11.08 18.59
CA PHE A 433 17.85 -10.39 18.67
C PHE A 433 17.88 -9.13 17.81
N LYS A 434 17.24 -9.14 16.65
CA LYS A 434 17.22 -8.02 15.70
C LYS A 434 16.12 -7.02 16.00
N GLY A 435 15.03 -7.48 16.62
CA GLY A 435 13.95 -6.61 17.05
C GLY A 435 12.62 -7.33 17.15
N TYR A 436 11.54 -6.60 16.89
CA TYR A 436 10.19 -7.06 17.17
C TYR A 436 9.36 -7.25 15.90
N TYR A 437 8.43 -8.19 15.98
CA TYR A 437 7.37 -8.39 15.00
C TYR A 437 6.04 -7.94 15.62
N TRP A 438 5.23 -7.15 14.92
CA TRP A 438 3.90 -6.80 15.43
C TRP A 438 2.89 -7.89 15.10
N MET A 439 2.28 -8.50 16.12
CA MET A 439 1.41 -9.68 15.95
C MET A 439 0.16 -9.39 15.12
N ASN A 440 -0.44 -8.21 15.28
CA ASN A 440 -1.71 -7.92 14.63
C ASN A 440 -1.50 -7.56 13.15
N GLU A 441 -2.13 -8.30 12.26
CA GLU A 441 -2.00 -8.11 10.80
C GLU A 441 -2.73 -6.86 10.29
N THR A 442 -3.47 -6.14 11.15
CA THR A 442 -4.23 -4.94 10.79
C THR A 442 -4.02 -3.75 11.72
N VAL A 443 -4.17 -2.54 11.18
CA VAL A 443 -4.17 -1.28 11.93
C VAL A 443 -5.47 -0.56 11.60
N ARG A 444 -6.51 -0.77 12.43
CA ARG A 444 -7.89 -0.39 12.07
C ARG A 444 -8.35 0.92 12.70
N VAL A 445 -7.90 1.20 13.92
CA VAL A 445 -8.31 2.40 14.66
C VAL A 445 -7.16 3.38 14.80
N GLN A 446 -7.49 4.68 14.92
CA GLN A 446 -6.50 5.75 15.03
C GLN A 446 -5.55 5.54 16.23
N ASP A 447 -6.08 5.00 17.34
CA ASP A 447 -5.31 4.71 18.55
C ASP A 447 -4.23 3.65 18.30
N ASP A 448 -4.45 2.68 17.41
CA ASP A 448 -3.42 1.69 17.04
C ASP A 448 -2.29 2.35 16.27
N GLY A 449 -2.60 3.30 15.37
CA GLY A 449 -1.59 4.06 14.65
C GLY A 449 -0.73 4.91 15.59
N LEU A 450 -1.34 5.54 16.59
CA LEU A 450 -0.63 6.31 17.62
C LEU A 450 0.24 5.40 18.50
N LEU A 451 -0.33 4.29 18.96
CA LEU A 451 0.37 3.27 19.74
C LEU A 451 1.62 2.76 18.99
N LEU A 452 1.45 2.35 17.73
CA LEU A 452 2.53 1.85 16.89
C LEU A 452 3.64 2.88 16.66
N SER A 453 3.27 4.13 16.34
CA SER A 453 4.27 5.20 16.14
C SER A 453 5.12 5.44 17.40
N THR A 454 4.51 5.33 18.58
CA THR A 454 5.20 5.52 19.87
C THR A 454 6.07 4.31 20.22
N ILE A 455 5.58 3.09 20.00
CA ILE A 455 6.33 1.84 20.22
C ILE A 455 7.53 1.78 19.28
N SER A 456 7.32 2.05 17.99
CA SER A 456 8.36 2.08 16.95
C SER A 456 9.51 3.00 17.36
N HIS A 457 9.22 4.23 17.80
CA HIS A 457 10.25 5.16 18.27
C HIS A 457 11.08 4.58 19.42
N LYS A 458 10.44 3.88 20.36
CA LYS A 458 11.12 3.24 21.50
C LYS A 458 11.97 2.04 21.09
N ILE A 459 11.53 1.28 20.09
CA ILE A 459 12.28 0.16 19.51
C ILE A 459 13.53 0.70 18.80
N HIS A 460 13.41 1.77 18.01
CA HIS A 460 14.55 2.40 17.33
C HIS A 460 15.57 3.01 18.30
N GLN A 461 15.13 3.60 19.43
CA GLN A 461 16.03 4.06 20.49
C GLN A 461 16.89 2.95 21.10
N LYS A 462 16.50 1.68 20.92
CA LYS A 462 17.23 0.49 21.38
C LYS A 462 18.07 -0.16 20.28
N ASP A 463 18.20 0.49 19.12
CA ASP A 463 18.89 -0.05 17.93
C ASP A 463 18.31 -1.40 17.49
N LYS A 464 16.97 -1.48 17.49
CA LYS A 464 16.19 -2.64 17.05
C LYS A 464 15.28 -2.25 15.89
N PHE A 465 14.84 -3.26 15.14
CA PHE A 465 13.87 -3.09 14.06
C PHE A 465 12.46 -3.50 14.48
N LEU A 466 11.45 -2.89 13.88
CA LEU A 466 10.05 -3.29 13.99
C LEU A 466 9.55 -3.74 12.61
N ILE A 467 9.14 -5.00 12.50
CA ILE A 467 8.62 -5.58 11.25
C ILE A 467 7.17 -6.05 11.42
N TYR A 468 6.46 -6.27 10.31
CA TYR A 468 5.15 -6.92 10.37
C TYR A 468 4.76 -7.61 9.05
N ALA A 469 3.79 -8.51 9.10
CA ALA A 469 3.18 -9.12 7.94
C ALA A 469 1.69 -8.70 7.86
N PRO A 470 1.33 -7.73 7.01
CA PRO A 470 -0.07 -7.38 6.77
C PRO A 470 -0.80 -8.40 5.91
N HIS A 471 -2.10 -8.58 6.15
CA HIS A 471 -2.97 -9.19 5.15
C HIS A 471 -3.08 -8.28 3.92
N ALA A 472 -2.97 -8.84 2.70
CA ALA A 472 -3.07 -8.10 1.44
C ALA A 472 -4.44 -7.43 1.16
N THR A 473 -5.43 -7.66 2.02
CA THR A 473 -6.78 -7.06 1.95
C THR A 473 -7.08 -6.20 3.16
N SER A 474 -6.11 -6.03 4.07
CA SER A 474 -6.28 -5.15 5.22
C SER A 474 -6.43 -3.70 4.75
N THR A 475 -7.32 -2.96 5.38
CA THR A 475 -7.37 -1.52 5.19
C THR A 475 -6.17 -0.90 5.91
N ASN A 476 -5.59 0.16 5.33
CA ASN A 476 -4.52 0.98 5.91
C ASN A 476 -3.09 0.42 5.87
N PHE A 477 -2.82 -0.76 5.31
CA PHE A 477 -1.43 -1.28 5.26
C PHE A 477 -0.48 -0.36 4.46
N GLN A 478 -0.99 0.42 3.50
CA GLN A 478 -0.20 1.41 2.75
C GLN A 478 0.49 2.45 3.64
N HIS A 479 0.05 2.59 4.90
CA HIS A 479 0.58 3.52 5.89
C HIS A 479 1.67 2.90 6.77
N TRP A 480 2.15 1.68 6.50
CA TRP A 480 3.11 0.99 7.36
C TRP A 480 4.35 1.81 7.71
N LYS A 481 4.92 2.52 6.74
CA LYS A 481 6.08 3.41 6.97
C LYS A 481 5.75 4.52 7.97
N SER A 482 4.55 5.08 7.91
CA SER A 482 4.12 6.13 8.85
C SER A 482 3.83 5.59 10.26
N TYR A 483 3.52 4.30 10.39
CA TYR A 483 3.45 3.64 11.70
C TYR A 483 4.84 3.32 12.28
N GLY A 484 5.90 3.48 11.49
CA GLY A 484 7.28 3.29 11.90
C GLY A 484 7.79 1.85 11.79
N PHE A 485 7.13 1.01 10.98
CA PHE A 485 7.69 -0.29 10.61
C PHE A 485 8.92 -0.08 9.70
N ASP A 486 9.96 -0.87 9.91
CA ASP A 486 11.20 -0.89 9.11
C ASP A 486 11.07 -1.80 7.88
N ALA A 487 10.24 -2.83 7.99
CA ALA A 487 9.88 -3.72 6.90
C ALA A 487 8.46 -4.26 7.05
N ALA A 488 7.87 -4.63 5.92
CA ALA A 488 6.52 -5.16 5.82
C ALA A 488 6.51 -6.29 4.79
N PHE A 489 5.78 -7.38 5.06
CA PHE A 489 5.70 -8.53 4.15
C PHE A 489 4.25 -8.94 3.92
N LEU A 490 3.67 -8.53 2.78
CA LEU A 490 2.25 -8.76 2.50
C LEU A 490 1.93 -10.25 2.40
N GLN A 491 0.91 -10.67 3.13
CA GLN A 491 0.34 -12.02 3.09
C GLN A 491 -0.78 -12.10 2.04
N PRO A 492 -0.59 -12.82 0.92
CA PRO A 492 -1.62 -12.95 -0.09
C PRO A 492 -2.88 -13.66 0.39
N ASN A 493 -2.77 -14.53 1.39
CA ASN A 493 -3.83 -15.38 1.95
C ASN A 493 -4.52 -16.27 0.89
N ALA A 494 -3.79 -16.68 -0.15
CA ALA A 494 -4.35 -17.49 -1.24
C ALA A 494 -4.58 -18.97 -0.85
N PHE A 495 -4.04 -19.43 0.29
CA PHE A 495 -4.32 -20.75 0.85
C PHE A 495 -5.72 -20.92 1.46
N ARG A 496 -6.41 -19.81 1.77
CA ARG A 496 -7.76 -19.86 2.34
C ARG A 496 -8.71 -20.60 1.41
N THR A 497 -9.41 -21.60 1.93
CA THR A 497 -10.36 -22.43 1.16
C THR A 497 -11.51 -21.64 0.54
N SER A 498 -11.85 -20.47 1.09
CA SER A 498 -12.86 -19.56 0.55
C SER A 498 -12.41 -18.77 -0.68
N VAL A 499 -11.13 -18.83 -1.06
CA VAL A 499 -10.58 -18.11 -2.21
C VAL A 499 -10.58 -19.01 -3.44
N SER A 500 -11.48 -18.71 -4.40
CA SER A 500 -11.54 -19.40 -5.68
C SER A 500 -10.59 -18.81 -6.74
N ASN A 501 -10.30 -17.50 -6.68
CA ASN A 501 -9.44 -16.79 -7.63
C ASN A 501 -8.00 -16.59 -7.09
N LYS A 502 -7.31 -17.71 -6.81
CA LYS A 502 -5.98 -17.70 -6.16
C LYS A 502 -4.90 -17.00 -7.00
N GLU A 503 -4.92 -17.16 -8.32
CA GLU A 503 -3.96 -16.51 -9.21
C GLU A 503 -4.09 -14.98 -9.19
N GLU A 504 -5.32 -14.45 -9.35
CA GLU A 504 -5.61 -13.02 -9.22
C GLU A 504 -5.23 -12.49 -7.83
N ARG A 505 -5.51 -13.27 -6.77
CA ARG A 505 -5.13 -12.93 -5.39
C ARG A 505 -3.63 -12.72 -5.26
N LEU A 506 -2.83 -13.61 -5.85
CA LEU A 506 -1.38 -13.50 -5.85
C LEU A 506 -0.93 -12.29 -6.68
N HIS A 507 -1.38 -12.15 -7.93
CA HIS A 507 -1.07 -10.96 -8.75
C HIS A 507 -1.32 -9.66 -7.98
N LYS A 508 -2.48 -9.54 -7.34
CA LYS A 508 -2.85 -8.38 -6.54
C LYS A 508 -1.88 -8.14 -5.38
N ALA A 509 -1.46 -9.19 -4.69
CA ALA A 509 -0.49 -9.07 -3.59
C ALA A 509 0.87 -8.57 -4.09
N PHE A 510 1.39 -9.11 -5.19
CA PHE A 510 2.67 -8.69 -5.79
C PHE A 510 2.61 -7.25 -6.33
N VAL A 511 1.54 -6.86 -7.02
CA VAL A 511 1.33 -5.47 -7.47
C VAL A 511 1.24 -4.51 -6.28
N ASN A 512 0.52 -4.89 -5.21
CA ASN A 512 0.48 -4.09 -3.99
C ASN A 512 1.87 -3.98 -3.33
N ALA A 513 2.65 -5.06 -3.31
CA ALA A 513 4.01 -5.04 -2.77
C ALA A 513 4.91 -4.07 -3.54
N GLN A 514 4.81 -4.06 -4.88
CA GLN A 514 5.48 -3.06 -5.74
C GLN A 514 5.02 -1.63 -5.46
N MET A 515 3.71 -1.43 -5.29
CA MET A 515 3.12 -0.10 -5.08
C MET A 515 3.48 0.53 -3.73
N TYR A 516 3.59 -0.29 -2.69
CA TYR A 516 3.78 0.16 -1.30
C TYR A 516 5.17 -0.18 -0.74
N GLY A 517 6.02 -0.80 -1.55
CA GLY A 517 7.40 -1.12 -1.24
C GLY A 517 7.53 -2.15 -0.12
N THR A 518 6.70 -3.20 -0.14
CA THR A 518 6.75 -4.30 0.84
C THR A 518 7.40 -5.54 0.22
N GLY A 519 7.87 -6.47 1.05
CA GLY A 519 8.11 -7.84 0.64
C GLY A 519 6.80 -8.64 0.53
N ILE A 520 6.93 -9.94 0.29
CA ILE A 520 5.82 -10.90 0.26
C ILE A 520 6.08 -11.98 1.31
N THR A 521 5.02 -12.37 2.01
CA THR A 521 5.00 -13.58 2.82
C THR A 521 4.53 -14.75 1.94
N ILE A 522 5.37 -15.77 1.80
CA ILE A 522 4.98 -17.07 1.26
C ILE A 522 4.27 -17.83 2.37
N GLU A 523 3.09 -18.37 2.11
CA GLU A 523 2.28 -19.02 3.14
C GLU A 523 2.11 -20.51 2.83
N ILE A 524 1.90 -21.33 3.85
CA ILE A 524 1.36 -22.67 3.72
C ILE A 524 0.54 -23.01 4.98
N ASP A 525 -0.63 -23.63 4.76
CA ASP A 525 -1.45 -24.11 5.87
C ASP A 525 -0.86 -25.37 6.54
N SER A 526 -1.28 -25.62 7.79
CA SER A 526 -0.83 -26.78 8.56
C SER A 526 -1.49 -28.09 8.09
N TYR A 527 -1.00 -28.70 7.01
CA TYR A 527 -1.49 -30.00 6.50
C TYR A 527 -0.94 -31.24 7.23
N GLY A 528 -1.81 -32.25 7.39
CA GLY A 528 -1.39 -33.65 7.62
C GLY A 528 -1.22 -34.42 6.30
N ILE A 529 -0.71 -35.66 6.35
CA ILE A 529 -0.47 -36.50 5.15
C ILE A 529 -1.73 -36.63 4.28
N THR A 530 -2.89 -36.85 4.90
CA THR A 530 -4.16 -37.06 4.19
C THR A 530 -4.74 -35.79 3.56
N GLN A 531 -4.30 -34.62 4.01
CA GLN A 531 -4.81 -33.32 3.55
C GLN A 531 -3.83 -32.62 2.61
N ALA A 532 -2.59 -33.10 2.51
CA ALA A 532 -1.50 -32.46 1.76
C ALA A 532 -1.87 -32.16 0.30
N ALA A 533 -2.65 -33.03 -0.33
CA ALA A 533 -3.10 -32.86 -1.71
C ALA A 533 -3.93 -31.57 -1.91
N GLU A 534 -4.65 -31.10 -0.89
CA GLU A 534 -5.47 -29.88 -0.96
C GLU A 534 -4.63 -28.61 -1.14
N GLY A 535 -3.41 -28.60 -0.61
CA GLY A 535 -2.50 -27.46 -0.68
C GLY A 535 -1.55 -27.48 -1.89
N ALA A 536 -1.47 -28.61 -2.61
CA ALA A 536 -0.35 -28.87 -3.52
C ALA A 536 -0.28 -27.87 -4.68
N GLU A 537 -1.41 -27.64 -5.35
CA GLU A 537 -1.51 -26.67 -6.45
C GLU A 537 -1.19 -25.25 -5.98
N THR A 538 -1.71 -24.86 -4.81
CA THR A 538 -1.50 -23.50 -4.29
C THR A 538 -0.04 -23.28 -3.88
N PHE A 539 0.61 -24.28 -3.29
CA PHE A 539 2.03 -24.18 -2.95
C PHE A 539 2.91 -24.01 -4.19
N THR A 540 2.73 -24.87 -5.19
CA THR A 540 3.42 -24.74 -6.47
C THR A 540 3.19 -23.36 -7.11
N MET A 541 1.96 -22.83 -7.03
CA MET A 541 1.62 -21.50 -7.53
C MET A 541 2.38 -20.37 -6.80
N TYR A 542 2.54 -20.43 -5.48
CA TYR A 542 3.37 -19.46 -4.75
C TYR A 542 4.85 -19.50 -5.19
N MET A 543 5.42 -20.70 -5.40
CA MET A 543 6.82 -20.86 -5.84
C MET A 543 7.04 -20.33 -7.27
N ASP A 544 6.09 -20.62 -8.15
CA ASP A 544 6.07 -20.10 -9.51
C ASP A 544 5.95 -18.56 -9.52
N PHE A 545 5.02 -17.98 -8.77
CA PHE A 545 4.89 -16.52 -8.65
C PHE A 545 6.13 -15.86 -8.05
N ALA A 546 6.78 -16.50 -7.07
CA ALA A 546 8.02 -16.00 -6.52
C ALA A 546 9.09 -15.83 -7.60
N LYS A 547 9.25 -16.83 -8.50
CA LYS A 547 10.19 -16.76 -9.63
C LYS A 547 9.75 -15.71 -10.67
N ARG A 548 8.46 -15.68 -11.03
CA ARG A 548 7.93 -14.75 -12.05
C ARG A 548 8.18 -13.28 -11.68
N TYR A 549 8.01 -12.95 -10.40
CA TYR A 549 8.19 -11.59 -9.88
C TYR A 549 9.58 -11.31 -9.31
N GLY A 550 10.51 -12.27 -9.43
CA GLY A 550 11.89 -12.14 -8.95
C GLY A 550 12.01 -12.06 -7.43
N LEU A 551 11.03 -12.55 -6.67
CA LEU A 551 11.09 -12.64 -5.20
C LEU A 551 12.15 -13.65 -4.74
N ASP A 552 12.47 -14.65 -5.56
CA ASP A 552 13.50 -15.65 -5.31
C ASP A 552 14.92 -15.07 -5.18
N GLU A 553 15.11 -13.80 -5.54
CA GLU A 553 16.36 -13.05 -5.40
C GLU A 553 16.28 -11.94 -4.33
N LYS A 554 15.20 -11.94 -3.54
CA LYS A 554 14.83 -10.85 -2.63
C LYS A 554 14.49 -11.41 -1.24
N ALA A 555 14.35 -10.50 -0.28
CA ALA A 555 13.92 -10.85 1.07
C ALA A 555 12.50 -11.43 1.07
N MET A 556 12.30 -12.57 1.76
CA MET A 556 10.99 -13.19 1.93
C MET A 556 10.78 -13.67 3.38
N ILE A 557 9.51 -13.82 3.76
CA ILE A 557 9.11 -14.56 4.96
C ILE A 557 8.30 -15.79 4.54
N PHE A 558 8.60 -16.94 5.11
CA PHE A 558 7.85 -18.17 4.96
C PHE A 558 6.99 -18.43 6.21
N TYR A 559 5.67 -18.35 6.06
CA TYR A 559 4.70 -18.62 7.12
C TYR A 559 4.15 -20.04 7.02
N GLN A 560 4.30 -20.80 8.12
CA GLN A 560 4.08 -22.25 8.10
C GLN A 560 3.32 -22.80 9.33
N GLY A 561 2.89 -21.93 10.23
CA GLY A 561 2.41 -22.35 11.55
C GLY A 561 3.56 -22.84 12.43
N THR A 562 3.50 -24.09 12.90
CA THR A 562 4.53 -24.62 13.83
C THR A 562 5.61 -25.44 13.13
N ASN A 563 5.25 -26.44 12.32
CA ASN A 563 6.21 -27.46 11.87
C ASN A 563 6.08 -27.96 10.42
N MET A 564 5.56 -27.18 9.48
CA MET A 564 5.42 -27.64 8.10
C MET A 564 6.75 -27.95 7.42
N VAL A 565 7.78 -27.12 7.57
CA VAL A 565 9.10 -27.40 6.95
C VAL A 565 9.69 -28.69 7.51
N GLU A 566 9.58 -28.91 8.83
CA GLU A 566 10.01 -30.17 9.44
C GLU A 566 9.25 -31.37 8.86
N ARG A 567 7.92 -31.29 8.75
CA ARG A 567 7.10 -32.36 8.13
C ARG A 567 7.44 -32.59 6.67
N MET A 568 7.76 -31.54 5.92
CA MET A 568 8.18 -31.64 4.52
C MET A 568 9.40 -32.57 4.37
N VAL A 569 10.25 -32.64 5.39
CA VAL A 569 11.46 -33.47 5.42
C VAL A 569 11.24 -34.82 6.10
N THR A 570 10.54 -34.87 7.23
CA THR A 570 10.52 -36.05 8.10
C THR A 570 9.43 -37.06 7.77
N TYR A 571 8.36 -36.64 7.10
CA TYR A 571 7.28 -37.55 6.75
C TYR A 571 7.57 -38.24 5.41
N ASP A 572 7.29 -39.54 5.34
CA ASP A 572 7.40 -40.27 4.10
C ASP A 572 6.17 -40.01 3.19
N SER A 573 6.18 -38.85 2.52
CA SER A 573 5.12 -38.42 1.62
C SER A 573 5.74 -37.78 0.37
N PRO A 574 5.39 -38.25 -0.85
CA PRO A 574 5.87 -37.65 -2.10
C PRO A 574 5.51 -36.16 -2.24
N ILE A 575 4.33 -35.74 -1.74
CA ILE A 575 3.89 -34.34 -1.81
C ILE A 575 4.78 -33.45 -0.94
N PHE A 576 5.10 -33.92 0.26
CA PHE A 576 5.93 -33.19 1.22
C PHE A 576 7.38 -33.09 0.75
N LYS A 577 7.94 -34.17 0.20
CA LYS A 577 9.25 -34.18 -0.46
C LYS A 577 9.28 -33.18 -1.63
N LYS A 578 8.24 -33.20 -2.47
CA LYS A 578 8.10 -32.25 -3.58
C LYS A 578 8.02 -30.79 -3.10
N TRP A 579 7.26 -30.49 -2.06
CA TRP A 579 7.21 -29.13 -1.49
C TRP A 579 8.55 -28.68 -0.93
N HIS A 580 9.29 -29.57 -0.26
CA HIS A 580 10.64 -29.26 0.19
C HIS A 580 11.57 -28.93 -0.99
N GLU A 581 11.53 -29.73 -2.05
CA GLU A 581 12.30 -29.52 -3.28
C GLU A 581 11.92 -28.20 -3.98
N GLU A 582 10.64 -27.88 -4.08
CA GLU A 582 10.16 -26.63 -4.66
C GLU A 582 10.59 -25.41 -3.82
N LEU A 583 10.49 -25.50 -2.49
CA LEU A 583 10.96 -24.44 -1.58
C LEU A 583 12.47 -24.20 -1.69
N THR A 584 13.26 -25.28 -1.56
CA THR A 584 14.72 -25.25 -1.60
C THR A 584 15.26 -24.80 -2.96
N SER A 585 14.73 -25.35 -4.05
CA SER A 585 15.13 -24.95 -5.40
C SER A 585 14.76 -23.50 -5.74
N THR A 586 13.68 -22.97 -5.16
CA THR A 586 13.25 -21.60 -5.43
C THR A 586 14.10 -20.59 -4.67
N PHE A 587 14.32 -20.76 -3.37
CA PHE A 587 14.89 -19.69 -2.54
C PHE A 587 16.32 -19.92 -2.05
N PHE A 588 16.83 -21.16 -2.11
CA PHE A 588 18.06 -21.54 -1.39
C PHE A 588 19.12 -22.19 -2.28
N SER A 589 18.83 -22.43 -3.56
CA SER A 589 19.70 -23.16 -4.48
C SER A 589 20.77 -22.31 -5.19
N LYS A 590 20.75 -20.99 -4.99
CA LYS A 590 21.62 -20.03 -5.68
C LYS A 590 22.91 -19.74 -4.93
#